data_AF-A0AA36CK76-F1
#
_entry.id   AF-A0AA36CK76-F1
#
_cell.length_a   1.000
_cell.length_b   1.000
_cell.length_c   1.000
_cell.angle_alpha   90.00
_cell.angle_beta   90.00
_cell.angle_gamma   90.00
#
_symmetry.space_group_name_H-M   'P 1'
#
loop_
_entity.id
_entity.type
_entity.pdbx_description
1 polymer ?
#
loop_
_entity_poly.entity_id
_entity_poly.type
_entity_poly.pdbx_seq_one_letter_code
_entity_poly.pdbx_strand_id
1 'polypeptide(L)'
;MQKGDTVRQYSDWPKLPLSLVRTYAKNNGIKFGFGASLSEATAAMNNDSAGRDAANSEVLAAKVKYVEDVKEFRRLHHDLSKEQVEFIQKTLSKYEKADKAEGPKVTPVKKKSSPKPKPLFETPFAAFCHGYREQYLELDAEKRIKKLSKKFKKLGDAELEVYQRLAE
;
A
#
# COMPACT_ATOMS: atom_id res chain seq x y z
N MET A 1 -9.21 36.54 -13.45
CA MET A 1 -8.10 35.65 -13.07
C MET A 1 -8.60 34.68 -12.01
N GLN A 2 -9.15 33.53 -12.42
CA GLN A 2 -9.51 32.49 -11.46
C GLN A 2 -8.23 31.79 -11.01
N LYS A 3 -7.86 32.03 -9.75
CA LYS A 3 -6.77 31.37 -9.04
C LYS A 3 -7.40 30.18 -8.31
N GLY A 4 -7.11 28.95 -8.77
CA GLY A 4 -7.46 27.72 -8.04
C GLY A 4 -8.13 26.60 -8.84
N ASP A 5 -8.21 26.68 -10.17
CA ASP A 5 -9.00 25.71 -10.92
C ASP A 5 -8.23 24.41 -11.14
N THR A 6 -8.65 23.36 -10.43
CA THR A 6 -8.13 22.00 -10.68
C THR A 6 -8.58 21.57 -12.08
N VAL A 7 -7.71 20.96 -12.90
CA VAL A 7 -8.06 20.51 -14.28
C VAL A 7 -9.32 19.63 -14.37
N ARG A 8 -9.76 19.06 -13.24
CA ARG A 8 -10.99 18.27 -13.11
C ARG A 8 -12.27 19.09 -13.15
N GLN A 9 -12.18 20.41 -13.09
CA GLN A 9 -13.33 21.31 -13.18
C GLN A 9 -13.72 21.61 -14.64
N TYR A 10 -12.84 21.31 -15.60
CA TYR A 10 -13.18 21.39 -17.02
C TYR A 10 -14.25 20.35 -17.36
N SER A 11 -15.30 20.78 -18.05
CA SER A 11 -16.44 19.92 -18.40
C SER A 11 -16.06 18.78 -19.35
N ASP A 12 -15.01 18.98 -20.13
CA ASP A 12 -14.43 18.04 -21.09
C ASP A 12 -13.24 17.25 -20.51
N TRP A 13 -12.94 17.42 -19.21
CA TRP A 13 -11.93 16.60 -18.55
C TRP A 13 -12.32 15.10 -18.60
N PRO A 14 -11.43 14.21 -19.07
CA PRO A 14 -11.74 12.80 -19.21
C PRO A 14 -12.16 12.12 -17.90
N LYS A 15 -13.15 11.22 -17.98
CA LYS A 15 -13.62 10.47 -16.80
C LYS A 15 -12.65 9.35 -16.46
N LEU A 16 -12.36 9.21 -15.16
CA LEU A 16 -11.48 8.15 -14.67
C LEU A 16 -12.06 6.75 -15.00
N PRO A 17 -11.23 5.81 -15.48
CA PRO A 17 -11.66 4.44 -15.72
C PRO A 17 -12.07 3.76 -14.40
N LEU A 18 -13.03 2.84 -14.49
CA LEU A 18 -13.47 2.04 -13.34
C LEU A 18 -12.36 1.12 -12.84
N SER A 19 -12.41 0.77 -11.55
CA SER A 19 -11.51 -0.24 -10.99
C SER A 19 -11.93 -1.64 -11.42
N LEU A 20 -10.99 -2.60 -11.39
CA LEU A 20 -11.23 -4.00 -11.75
C LEU A 20 -12.49 -4.59 -11.10
N VAL A 21 -12.63 -4.41 -9.77
CA VAL A 21 -13.78 -4.92 -9.02
C VAL A 21 -15.09 -4.26 -9.45
N ARG A 22 -15.07 -2.96 -9.80
CA ARG A 22 -16.26 -2.24 -10.27
C ARG A 22 -16.64 -2.63 -11.69
N THR A 23 -15.66 -2.86 -12.57
CA THR A 23 -15.88 -3.37 -13.92
C THR A 23 -16.42 -4.80 -13.87
N TYR A 24 -15.80 -5.65 -13.04
CA TYR A 24 -16.30 -7.01 -12.79
C TYR A 24 -17.74 -7.00 -12.27
N ALA A 25 -18.03 -6.19 -11.25
CA ALA A 25 -19.37 -6.07 -10.70
C ALA A 25 -20.39 -5.58 -11.74
N LYS A 26 -20.02 -4.59 -12.56
CA LYS A 26 -20.85 -4.11 -13.68
C LYS A 26 -21.15 -5.25 -14.67
N ASN A 27 -20.14 -6.01 -15.06
CA ASN A 27 -20.28 -7.09 -16.06
C ASN A 27 -21.10 -8.27 -15.51
N ASN A 28 -21.08 -8.49 -14.20
CA ASN A 28 -21.81 -9.56 -13.51
C ASN A 28 -23.13 -9.07 -12.88
N GLY A 29 -23.58 -7.85 -13.18
CA GLY A 29 -24.86 -7.32 -12.68
C GLY A 29 -24.91 -7.09 -11.15
N ILE A 30 -23.75 -7.05 -10.46
CA ILE A 30 -23.66 -6.80 -9.03
C ILE A 30 -23.95 -5.32 -8.78
N LYS A 31 -25.11 -5.03 -8.17
CA LYS A 31 -25.52 -3.66 -7.86
C LYS A 31 -24.84 -3.20 -6.58
N PHE A 32 -24.09 -2.10 -6.64
CA PHE A 32 -23.60 -1.41 -5.45
C PHE A 32 -24.74 -0.56 -4.85
N GLY A 33 -25.28 -1.00 -3.71
CA GLY A 33 -26.30 -0.29 -2.94
C GLY A 33 -25.90 -0.13 -1.47
N PHE A 34 -26.81 0.38 -0.63
CA PHE A 34 -26.65 0.41 0.83
C PHE A 34 -26.64 -1.03 1.37
N GLY A 35 -25.46 -1.66 1.41
CA GLY A 35 -25.25 -3.01 1.96
C GLY A 35 -24.53 -3.98 1.01
N ALA A 36 -24.61 -3.77 -0.31
CA ALA A 36 -23.82 -4.55 -1.26
C ALA A 36 -22.36 -4.08 -1.21
N SER A 37 -21.58 -4.77 -0.40
CA SER A 37 -20.22 -4.38 -0.11
C SER A 37 -19.32 -4.68 -1.32
N LEU A 38 -18.39 -3.76 -1.60
CA LEU A 38 -17.23 -4.05 -2.47
C LEU A 38 -16.54 -5.38 -2.12
N SER A 39 -16.69 -5.85 -0.87
CA SER A 39 -16.22 -7.14 -0.39
C SER A 39 -16.89 -8.32 -1.10
N GLU A 40 -18.19 -8.27 -1.34
CA GLU A 40 -18.93 -9.35 -2.03
C GLU A 40 -18.49 -9.47 -3.49
N ALA A 41 -18.41 -8.34 -4.20
CA ALA A 41 -17.88 -8.32 -5.56
C ALA A 41 -16.41 -8.80 -5.63
N THR A 42 -15.61 -8.45 -4.62
CA THR A 42 -14.22 -8.92 -4.53
C THR A 42 -14.15 -10.43 -4.27
N ALA A 43 -15.00 -10.95 -3.39
CA ALA A 43 -15.07 -12.38 -3.10
C ALA A 43 -15.53 -13.18 -4.32
N ALA A 44 -16.57 -12.73 -5.02
CA ALA A 44 -17.03 -13.34 -6.27
C ALA A 44 -15.91 -13.35 -7.33
N MET A 45 -15.23 -12.21 -7.55
CA MET A 45 -14.12 -12.09 -8.49
C MET A 45 -12.92 -12.98 -8.15
N ASN A 46 -12.68 -13.28 -6.86
CA ASN A 46 -11.60 -14.19 -6.48
C ASN A 46 -11.88 -15.65 -6.83
N ASN A 47 -13.16 -16.02 -6.94
CA ASN A 47 -13.60 -17.36 -7.30
C ASN A 47 -13.88 -17.51 -8.81
N ASP A 48 -13.98 -16.40 -9.56
CA ASP A 48 -14.19 -16.37 -11.00
C ASP A 48 -12.99 -15.80 -11.75
N SER A 49 -12.07 -16.68 -12.17
CA SER A 49 -10.88 -16.29 -12.94
C SER A 49 -11.23 -15.75 -14.32
N ALA A 50 -12.21 -16.34 -15.01
CA ALA A 50 -12.59 -15.94 -16.36
C ALA A 50 -13.23 -14.55 -16.39
N GLY A 51 -14.18 -14.29 -15.49
CA GLY A 51 -14.80 -12.97 -15.37
C GLY A 51 -13.82 -11.90 -14.89
N ARG A 52 -12.84 -12.28 -14.05
CA ARG A 52 -11.74 -11.38 -13.67
C ARG A 52 -10.86 -11.01 -14.86
N ASP A 53 -10.48 -11.95 -15.71
CA ASP A 53 -9.62 -11.68 -16.87
C ASP A 53 -10.33 -10.83 -17.93
N ALA A 54 -11.63 -11.09 -18.16
CA ALA A 54 -12.47 -10.25 -19.01
C ALA A 54 -12.58 -8.81 -18.48
N ALA A 55 -12.86 -8.64 -17.18
CA ALA A 55 -12.92 -7.33 -16.55
C ALA A 55 -11.56 -6.62 -16.56
N ASN A 56 -10.45 -7.36 -16.43
CA ASN A 56 -9.11 -6.81 -16.48
C ASN A 56 -8.77 -6.28 -17.88
N SER A 57 -9.13 -7.02 -18.92
CA SER A 57 -8.95 -6.61 -20.32
C SER A 57 -9.72 -5.33 -20.63
N GLU A 58 -10.98 -5.21 -20.17
CA GLU A 58 -11.78 -3.99 -20.33
C GLU A 58 -11.18 -2.81 -19.57
N VAL A 59 -10.68 -3.02 -18.34
CA VAL A 59 -10.02 -1.96 -17.57
C VAL A 59 -8.73 -1.49 -18.24
N LEU A 60 -7.95 -2.39 -18.84
CA LEU A 60 -6.75 -2.03 -19.57
C LEU A 60 -7.09 -1.20 -20.81
N ALA A 61 -8.05 -1.65 -21.62
CA ALA A 61 -8.51 -0.89 -22.78
C ALA A 61 -9.04 0.51 -22.39
N ALA A 62 -9.81 0.60 -21.30
CA ALA A 62 -10.32 1.88 -20.79
C ALA A 62 -9.20 2.81 -20.28
N LYS A 63 -8.11 2.26 -19.71
CA LYS A 63 -6.94 3.05 -19.30
C LYS A 63 -6.17 3.59 -20.49
N VAL A 64 -5.97 2.78 -21.53
CA VAL A 64 -5.31 3.21 -22.78
C VAL A 64 -6.09 4.38 -23.38
N LYS A 65 -7.40 4.23 -23.55
CA LYS A 65 -8.27 5.30 -24.03
C LYS A 65 -8.22 6.55 -23.16
N TYR A 66 -8.26 6.39 -21.83
CA TYR A 66 -8.15 7.53 -20.90
C TYR A 66 -6.84 8.31 -21.08
N VAL A 67 -5.71 7.62 -21.34
CA VAL A 67 -4.43 8.28 -21.61
C VAL A 67 -4.50 9.09 -22.92
N GLU A 68 -5.10 8.54 -23.96
CA GLU A 68 -5.32 9.24 -25.23
C GLU A 68 -6.21 10.48 -25.05
N ASP A 69 -7.35 10.33 -24.37
CA ASP A 69 -8.27 11.43 -24.08
C ASP A 69 -7.59 12.54 -23.27
N VAL A 70 -6.73 12.21 -22.30
CA VAL A 70 -5.98 13.20 -21.51
C VAL A 70 -4.89 13.89 -22.35
N LYS A 71 -4.26 13.17 -23.28
CA LYS A 71 -3.31 13.78 -24.24
C LYS A 71 -4.02 14.74 -25.17
N GLU A 72 -5.20 14.38 -25.65
CA GLU A 72 -6.03 15.23 -26.50
C GLU A 72 -6.52 16.47 -25.74
N PHE A 73 -6.98 16.32 -24.50
CA PHE A 73 -7.34 17.45 -23.64
C PHE A 73 -6.18 18.45 -23.51
N ARG A 74 -4.96 17.97 -23.24
CA ARG A 74 -3.76 18.83 -23.19
C ARG A 74 -3.46 19.52 -24.52
N ARG A 75 -3.77 18.87 -25.65
CA ARG A 75 -3.58 19.43 -26.98
C ARG A 75 -4.60 20.53 -27.27
N LEU A 76 -5.83 20.41 -26.79
CA LEU A 76 -6.90 21.38 -27.02
C LEU A 76 -6.81 22.59 -26.08
N HIS A 77 -6.33 22.40 -24.84
CA HIS A 77 -6.19 23.46 -23.84
C HIS A 77 -4.74 23.94 -23.73
N HIS A 78 -4.38 24.92 -24.56
CA HIS A 78 -3.04 25.53 -24.58
C HIS A 78 -2.84 26.60 -23.48
N ASP A 79 -3.92 27.05 -22.84
CA ASP A 79 -3.97 28.11 -21.83
C ASP A 79 -3.84 27.59 -20.38
N LEU A 80 -3.52 26.32 -20.22
CA LEU A 80 -3.33 25.70 -18.91
C LEU A 80 -2.18 26.33 -18.12
N SER A 81 -2.40 26.52 -16.82
CA SER A 81 -1.36 26.98 -15.91
C SER A 81 -0.25 25.93 -15.74
N LYS A 82 0.93 26.35 -15.29
CA LYS A 82 2.06 25.43 -15.03
C LYS A 82 1.67 24.29 -14.07
N GLU A 83 0.88 24.60 -13.04
CA GLU A 83 0.39 23.63 -12.05
C GLU A 83 -0.57 22.61 -12.67
N GLN A 84 -1.46 23.07 -13.55
CA GLN A 84 -2.40 22.22 -14.29
C GLN A 84 -1.67 21.29 -15.26
N VAL A 85 -0.68 21.79 -15.99
CA VAL A 85 0.17 20.99 -16.89
C VAL A 85 0.95 19.94 -16.11
N GLU A 86 1.54 20.30 -14.96
CA GLU A 86 2.26 19.36 -14.10
C GLU A 86 1.33 18.25 -13.57
N PHE A 87 0.10 18.60 -13.18
CA PHE A 87 -0.90 17.61 -12.77
C PHE A 87 -1.25 16.64 -13.91
N ILE A 88 -1.45 17.15 -15.13
CA ILE A 88 -1.73 16.32 -16.30
C ILE A 88 -0.54 15.39 -16.58
N GLN A 89 0.69 15.90 -16.54
CA GLN A 89 1.89 15.11 -16.78
C GLN A 89 2.08 14.01 -15.71
N LYS A 90 1.80 14.31 -14.43
CA LYS A 90 1.77 13.32 -13.35
C LYS A 90 0.70 12.26 -13.59
N THR A 91 -0.47 12.67 -14.07
CA THR A 91 -1.57 11.76 -14.42
C THR A 91 -1.16 10.83 -15.55
N LEU A 92 -0.65 11.36 -16.67
CA LEU A 92 -0.15 10.57 -17.79
C LEU A 92 0.94 9.59 -17.37
N SER A 93 1.94 10.06 -16.62
CA SER A 93 3.04 9.22 -16.12
C SER A 93 2.55 8.05 -15.28
N LYS A 94 1.47 8.21 -14.50
CA LYS A 94 0.89 7.14 -13.68
C LYS A 94 0.25 6.05 -14.55
N TYR A 95 -0.46 6.43 -15.61
CA TYR A 95 -1.17 5.48 -16.46
C TYR A 95 -0.28 4.88 -17.56
N GLU A 96 0.69 5.62 -18.10
CA GLU A 96 1.67 5.08 -19.06
C GLU A 96 2.66 4.08 -18.41
N LYS A 97 3.04 4.30 -17.14
CA LYS A 97 3.83 3.30 -16.39
C LYS A 97 3.08 2.00 -16.15
N ALA A 98 1.75 2.02 -16.17
CA ALA A 98 0.94 0.81 -16.07
C ALA A 98 0.93 0.02 -17.39
N ASP A 99 1.19 0.68 -18.51
CA ASP A 99 1.24 0.09 -19.86
C ASP A 99 2.59 -0.60 -20.14
N LYS A 100 3.71 0.03 -19.71
CA LYS A 100 5.06 -0.55 -19.80
C LYS A 100 5.39 -1.62 -18.75
N ALA A 101 4.46 -1.89 -17.84
CA ALA A 101 4.56 -3.06 -16.97
C ALA A 101 4.03 -4.27 -17.76
N GLU A 102 4.78 -4.71 -18.78
CA GLU A 102 4.52 -6.00 -19.39
C GLU A 102 4.55 -7.09 -18.31
N GLY A 103 3.50 -7.88 -18.31
CA GLY A 103 3.28 -8.97 -17.39
C GLY A 103 2.30 -8.61 -16.27
N PRO A 104 1.38 -9.52 -15.92
CA PRO A 104 0.69 -9.43 -14.66
C PRO A 104 1.75 -9.54 -13.58
N LYS A 105 2.22 -8.38 -13.08
CA LYS A 105 2.59 -8.32 -11.68
C LYS A 105 1.29 -8.52 -10.94
N VAL A 106 0.94 -9.79 -10.77
CA VAL A 106 0.47 -10.30 -9.49
C VAL A 106 1.49 -9.78 -8.50
N THR A 107 1.35 -8.51 -8.11
CA THR A 107 1.72 -8.16 -6.76
C THR A 107 0.90 -9.16 -5.99
N PRO A 108 1.52 -10.13 -5.30
CA PRO A 108 0.75 -10.97 -4.42
C PRO A 108 -0.05 -9.96 -3.61
N VAL A 109 -1.38 -10.10 -3.65
CA VAL A 109 -2.23 -9.53 -2.61
C VAL A 109 -1.38 -9.72 -1.38
N LYS A 110 -0.90 -8.63 -0.77
CA LYS A 110 -0.33 -8.73 0.55
C LYS A 110 -1.52 -9.25 1.33
N LYS A 111 -1.68 -10.59 1.39
CA LYS A 111 -2.29 -11.28 2.49
C LYS A 111 -1.66 -10.51 3.62
N LYS A 112 -2.49 -9.81 4.38
CA LYS A 112 -2.10 -9.45 5.73
C LYS A 112 -1.84 -10.81 6.36
N SER A 113 -0.62 -11.34 6.14
CA SER A 113 -0.03 -12.27 7.06
C SER A 113 -0.08 -11.45 8.32
N SER A 114 -1.02 -11.80 9.20
CA SER A 114 -0.82 -11.61 10.63
C SER A 114 0.67 -11.75 10.85
N PRO A 115 1.39 -10.65 11.17
CA PRO A 115 2.82 -10.77 11.34
C PRO A 115 2.98 -11.84 12.42
N LYS A 116 3.61 -12.97 12.07
CA LYS A 116 4.31 -13.73 13.10
C LYS A 116 5.14 -12.66 13.82
N PRO A 117 5.00 -12.50 15.15
CA PRO A 117 5.74 -11.46 15.84
C PRO A 117 7.19 -11.65 15.43
N LYS A 118 7.77 -10.62 14.80
CA LYS A 118 9.21 -10.62 14.64
C LYS A 118 9.75 -10.60 16.07
N PRO A 119 10.77 -11.41 16.39
CA PRO A 119 11.38 -11.34 17.71
C PRO A 119 11.71 -9.88 17.97
N LEU A 120 11.18 -9.35 19.07
CA LEU A 120 11.28 -7.92 19.37
C LEU A 120 12.75 -7.52 19.62
N PHE A 121 13.60 -8.54 19.88
CA PHE A 121 15.02 -8.42 20.17
C PHE A 121 15.81 -9.56 19.51
N GLU A 122 17.01 -9.26 19.01
CA GLU A 122 17.89 -10.25 18.37
C GLU A 122 18.43 -11.32 19.33
N THR A 123 18.45 -11.02 20.64
CA THR A 123 18.88 -11.96 21.68
C THR A 123 18.08 -11.76 22.97
N PRO A 124 17.95 -12.80 23.81
CA PRO A 124 17.34 -12.67 25.14
C PRO A 124 18.05 -11.62 26.01
N PHE A 125 19.36 -11.45 25.83
CA PHE A 125 20.13 -10.43 26.51
C PHE A 125 19.78 -9.01 26.04
N ALA A 126 19.50 -8.82 24.74
CA ALA A 126 19.03 -7.55 24.22
C ALA A 126 17.63 -7.19 24.76
N ALA A 127 16.73 -8.17 24.88
CA ALA A 127 15.43 -8.00 25.53
C ALA A 127 15.58 -7.56 27.00
N PHE A 128 16.50 -8.19 27.73
CA PHE A 128 16.85 -7.79 29.09
C PHE A 128 17.39 -6.36 29.13
N CYS A 129 18.35 -6.00 28.29
CA CYS A 129 18.93 -4.66 28.30
C CYS A 129 17.90 -3.56 27.98
N HIS A 130 16.91 -3.85 27.14
CA HIS A 130 15.81 -2.94 26.85
C HIS A 130 14.93 -2.68 28.08
N GLY A 131 14.59 -3.71 28.86
CA GLY A 131 13.84 -3.57 30.11
C GLY A 131 14.56 -2.72 31.17
N TYR A 132 15.90 -2.66 31.09
CA TYR A 132 16.76 -1.87 31.99
C TYR A 132 17.33 -0.61 31.32
N ARG A 133 16.70 -0.14 30.23
CA ARG A 133 17.11 1.06 29.46
C ARG A 133 17.16 2.34 30.30
N GLU A 134 16.35 2.44 31.34
CA GLU A 134 16.31 3.62 32.22
C GLU A 134 17.13 3.43 33.50
N GLN A 135 17.66 2.23 33.74
CA GLN A 135 18.55 1.96 34.87
C GLN A 135 20.02 2.10 34.48
N TYR A 136 20.83 2.58 35.41
CA TYR A 136 22.28 2.74 35.26
C TYR A 136 22.69 3.77 34.22
N LEU A 137 21.88 4.82 34.02
CA LEU A 137 22.17 5.94 33.14
C LEU A 137 23.35 6.78 33.64
N GLU A 138 23.62 6.73 34.95
CA GLU A 138 24.74 7.37 35.63
C GLU A 138 26.09 6.67 35.39
N LEU A 139 26.08 5.46 34.80
CA LEU A 139 27.29 4.67 34.50
C LEU A 139 27.64 4.76 33.01
N ASP A 140 28.95 4.77 32.72
CA ASP A 140 29.45 4.62 31.35
C ASP A 140 28.86 3.38 30.66
N ALA A 141 28.62 3.48 29.36
CA ALA A 141 27.99 2.43 28.56
C ALA A 141 28.67 1.05 28.75
N GLU A 142 29.99 1.00 28.83
CA GLU A 142 30.74 -0.24 29.04
C GLU A 142 30.53 -0.83 30.45
N LYS A 143 30.55 0.01 31.49
CA LYS A 143 30.32 -0.42 32.88
C LYS A 143 28.89 -0.89 33.06
N ARG A 144 27.95 -0.23 32.39
CA ARG A 144 26.53 -0.56 32.36
C ARG A 144 26.29 -1.94 31.73
N ILE A 145 26.83 -2.18 30.54
CA ILE A 145 26.71 -3.49 29.86
C ILE A 145 27.33 -4.59 30.71
N LYS A 146 28.49 -4.34 31.34
CA LYS A 146 29.14 -5.31 32.24
C LYS A 146 28.29 -5.64 33.47
N LYS A 147 27.59 -4.64 34.05
CA LYS A 147 26.69 -4.82 35.19
C LYS A 147 25.40 -5.57 34.79
N LEU A 148 24.81 -5.22 33.65
CA LEU A 148 23.63 -5.90 33.10
C LEU A 148 23.94 -7.34 32.69
N SER A 149 25.10 -7.61 32.09
CA SER A 149 25.55 -8.97 31.76
C SER A 149 25.71 -9.85 33.00
N LYS A 150 26.28 -9.30 34.09
CA LYS A 150 26.37 -10.02 35.37
C LYS A 150 25.01 -10.30 35.99
N LYS A 151 24.05 -9.37 35.86
CA LYS A 151 22.67 -9.59 36.33
C LYS A 151 21.95 -10.63 35.49
N PHE A 152 22.11 -10.57 34.17
CA PHE A 152 21.51 -11.52 33.24
C PHE A 152 21.97 -12.95 33.52
N LYS A 153 23.27 -13.15 33.79
CA LYS A 153 23.82 -14.47 34.19
C LYS A 153 23.35 -14.97 35.56
N LYS A 154 22.71 -14.13 36.37
CA LYS A 154 22.18 -14.47 37.70
C LYS A 154 20.66 -14.65 37.69
N LEU A 155 19.99 -14.48 36.54
CA LEU A 155 18.56 -14.75 36.39
C LEU A 155 18.31 -16.24 36.56
N GLY A 156 17.20 -16.59 37.20
CA GLY A 156 16.75 -17.98 37.27
C GLY A 156 16.18 -18.45 35.93
N ASP A 157 16.08 -19.77 35.74
CA ASP A 157 15.59 -20.39 34.50
C ASP A 157 14.20 -19.86 34.09
N ALA A 158 13.32 -19.63 35.06
CA ALA A 158 11.98 -19.08 34.83
C ALA A 158 12.00 -17.65 34.26
N GLU A 159 12.94 -16.81 34.69
CA GLU A 159 13.07 -15.45 34.16
C GLU A 159 13.76 -15.45 32.79
N LEU A 160 14.73 -16.36 32.61
CA LEU A 160 15.43 -16.52 31.34
C LEU A 160 14.49 -16.99 30.22
N GLU A 161 13.54 -17.88 30.53
CA GLU A 161 12.52 -18.34 29.59
C GLU A 161 11.62 -17.18 29.09
N VAL A 162 11.30 -16.21 29.95
CA VAL A 162 10.52 -15.03 29.55
C VAL A 162 11.29 -14.19 28.53
N TYR A 163 12.58 -13.93 28.76
CA TYR A 163 13.41 -13.18 27.82
C TYR A 163 13.70 -13.98 26.55
N GLN A 164 13.74 -15.31 26.63
CA GLN A 164 13.87 -16.19 25.48
C GLN A 164 12.64 -16.12 24.57
N ARG A 165 11.44 -16.18 25.14
CA ARG A 165 10.17 -16.00 24.39
C ARG A 165 10.01 -14.61 23.77
N LEU A 166 10.64 -13.58 24.35
CA LEU A 166 10.65 -12.22 23.78
C LEU A 166 11.64 -12.07 22.60
N ALA A 167 12.59 -12.99 22.49
CA ALA A 167 13.63 -13.03 21.46
C ALA A 167 13.41 -14.15 20.41
N GLU A 168 12.36 -14.95 20.54
CA GLU A 168 11.85 -15.92 19.55
C GLU A 168 10.77 -15.31 18.65
#